data_AF-A0A9N9HB58-F1
#
_entry.id   AF-A0A9N9HB58-F1
#
_cell.length_a   1.000
_cell.length_b   1.000
_cell.length_c   1.000
_cell.angle_alpha   90.00
_cell.angle_beta   90.00
_cell.angle_gamma   90.00
#
_symmetry.space_group_name_H-M   'P 1'
#
loop_
_entity.id
_entity.type
_entity.pdbx_description
1 polymer ?
#
loop_
_entity_poly.entity_id
_entity_poly.type
_entity_poly.pdbx_seq_one_letter_code
_entity_poly.pdbx_strand_id
1 'polypeptide(L)'
;SIQLVIPQNQIKRQHDIYIASVSDTHCICARDYYLAIVSTIVETDDPESEIKPGLDLLGPIVEKFISLCDLEEPIEDGCKDQVFISRSYDATSHFGTVCDDVKSIYRRVT
;
A
#
# COMPACT_ATOMS: atom_id res chain seq x y z
N SER A 1 16.35 6.33 -2.86
CA SER A 1 15.07 5.65 -2.57
C SER A 1 15.31 4.16 -2.47
N ILE A 2 14.46 3.45 -1.74
CA ILE A 2 14.52 2.00 -1.58
C ILE A 2 13.13 1.41 -1.39
N GLN A 3 12.96 0.15 -1.80
CA GLN A 3 11.78 -0.67 -1.51
C GLN A 3 12.23 -1.90 -0.71
N LEU A 4 11.55 -2.17 0.39
CA LEU A 4 11.72 -3.39 1.19
C LEU A 4 10.40 -4.14 1.23
N VAL A 5 10.49 -5.46 1.28
CA VAL A 5 9.37 -6.37 1.49
C VAL A 5 9.74 -7.30 2.63
N ILE A 6 8.88 -7.38 3.64
CA ILE A 6 8.98 -8.36 4.71
C ILE A 6 7.96 -9.45 4.41
N PRO A 7 8.41 -10.64 3.95
CA PRO A 7 7.49 -11.70 3.59
C PRO A 7 6.73 -12.20 4.82
N GLN A 8 5.42 -12.39 4.67
CA GLN A 8 4.46 -12.79 5.71
C GLN A 8 4.94 -14.00 6.53
N ASN A 9 5.60 -14.97 5.87
CA ASN A 9 6.10 -16.19 6.51
C ASN A 9 7.25 -15.92 7.50
N GLN A 10 8.01 -14.83 7.34
CA GLN A 10 9.11 -14.46 8.24
C GLN A 10 8.59 -13.87 9.57
N ILE A 11 7.38 -13.32 9.55
CA ILE A 11 6.75 -12.63 10.68
C ILE A 11 5.45 -13.29 11.13
N LYS A 12 5.15 -14.50 10.63
CA LYS A 12 3.98 -15.32 10.97
C LYS A 12 2.64 -14.60 10.74
N ARG A 13 2.54 -13.88 9.61
CA ARG A 13 1.33 -13.19 9.16
C ARG A 13 0.72 -13.86 7.92
N GLN A 14 -0.47 -13.41 7.53
CA GLN A 14 -1.11 -13.81 6.27
C GLN A 14 -0.80 -12.85 5.11
N HIS A 15 -0.36 -11.62 5.42
CA HIS A 15 -0.02 -10.60 4.43
C HIS A 15 1.37 -10.01 4.69
N ASP A 16 2.06 -9.71 3.59
CA ASP A 16 3.37 -9.08 3.59
C ASP A 16 3.30 -7.65 4.17
N ILE A 17 4.45 -7.16 4.64
CA ILE A 17 4.63 -5.74 4.97
C ILE A 17 5.54 -5.12 3.90
N TYR A 18 5.09 -4.01 3.33
CA TYR A 18 5.84 -3.25 2.34
C TYR A 18 6.39 -1.98 2.96
N ILE A 19 7.63 -1.63 2.61
CA ILE A 19 8.24 -0.35 2.99
C ILE A 19 8.74 0.33 1.73
N ALA A 20 8.23 1.53 1.45
CA ALA A 20 8.74 2.39 0.40
C ALA A 20 9.38 3.62 1.03
N SER A 21 10.65 3.89 0.71
CA SER A 21 11.35 5.07 1.20
C SER A 21 11.88 5.94 0.08
N VAL A 22 11.56 7.22 0.17
CA VAL A 22 12.00 8.31 -0.71
C VAL A 22 12.57 9.44 0.14
N SER A 23 13.31 10.36 -0.49
CA SER A 23 13.99 11.46 0.20
C SER A 23 13.87 12.77 -0.59
N ASP A 24 14.52 13.81 -0.08
CA ASP A 24 14.75 15.10 -0.74
C ASP A 24 15.22 15.00 -2.20
N THR A 25 15.95 13.94 -2.56
CA THR A 25 16.36 13.63 -3.94
C THR A 25 15.19 13.50 -4.92
N HIS A 26 13.98 13.26 -4.41
CA HIS A 26 12.74 13.17 -5.18
C HIS A 26 11.86 14.43 -5.03
N CYS A 27 12.35 15.48 -4.37
CA CYS A 27 11.65 16.73 -4.09
C CYS A 27 10.33 16.57 -3.32
N ILE A 28 10.24 15.55 -2.45
CA ILE A 28 9.02 15.23 -1.67
C ILE A 28 9.10 15.64 -0.19
N CYS A 29 10.30 15.94 0.31
CA CYS A 29 10.54 16.40 1.67
C CYS A 29 11.73 17.38 1.71
N ALA A 30 11.94 18.03 2.86
CA ALA A 30 13.08 18.92 3.07
C ALA A 30 14.42 18.17 3.00
N ARG A 31 15.50 18.91 2.72
CA ARG A 31 16.86 18.35 2.66
C ARG A 31 17.20 17.59 3.94
N ASP A 32 17.88 16.45 3.77
CA ASP A 32 18.30 15.53 4.84
C ASP A 32 17.15 14.84 5.60
N TYR A 33 15.91 14.93 5.10
CA TYR A 33 14.77 14.13 5.57
C TYR A 33 14.47 12.96 4.62
N TYR A 34 13.88 11.91 5.20
CA TYR A 34 13.39 10.74 4.48
C TYR A 34 11.93 10.53 4.83
N LEU A 35 11.12 10.20 3.82
CA LEU A 35 9.75 9.71 4.01
C LEU A 35 9.78 8.20 3.80
N ALA A 36 9.35 7.45 4.82
CA ALA A 36 9.17 6.02 4.75
C ALA A 36 7.71 5.69 5.00
N ILE A 37 7.10 4.95 4.06
CA ILE A 37 5.71 4.50 4.13
C ILE A 37 5.76 3.00 4.40
N VAL A 38 5.13 2.56 5.49
CA VAL A 38 4.99 1.15 5.87
C VAL A 38 3.52 0.76 5.72
N SER A 39 3.24 -0.27 4.92
CA SER A 39 1.87 -0.69 4.61
C SER A 39 1.71 -2.21 4.67
N THR A 40 0.55 -2.66 5.12
CA THR A 40 0.11 -4.06 5.11
C THR A 40 -1.42 -4.13 5.15
N ILE A 41 -1.99 -5.30 4.92
CA ILE A 41 -3.41 -5.56 5.12
C ILE A 41 -3.63 -5.86 6.61
N VAL A 42 -4.64 -5.22 7.21
CA VAL A 42 -5.00 -5.39 8.62
C VAL A 42 -5.53 -6.81 8.87
N GLU A 43 -5.00 -7.48 9.90
CA GLU A 43 -5.40 -8.83 10.30
C GLU A 43 -6.00 -8.91 11.72
N THR A 44 -5.83 -7.86 12.52
CA THR A 44 -6.17 -7.83 13.94
C THR A 44 -6.84 -6.52 14.35
N ASP A 45 -7.35 -6.47 15.59
CA ASP A 45 -7.93 -5.25 16.17
C ASP A 45 -6.86 -4.23 16.64
N ASP A 46 -5.56 -4.54 16.48
CA ASP A 46 -4.43 -3.64 16.79
C ASP A 46 -3.51 -3.44 15.57
N PRO A 47 -3.91 -2.63 14.57
CA PRO A 47 -3.19 -2.47 13.31
C PRO A 47 -1.79 -1.86 13.47
N GLU A 48 -1.57 -1.03 14.50
CA GLU A 48 -0.26 -0.43 14.76
C GLU A 48 0.78 -1.48 15.15
N SER A 49 0.37 -2.51 15.91
CA SER A 49 1.27 -3.60 16.30
C SER A 49 1.75 -4.40 15.09
N GLU A 50 0.93 -4.50 14.05
CA GLU A 50 1.19 -5.31 12.86
C GLU A 50 2.34 -4.73 12.02
N ILE A 51 2.45 -3.41 11.95
CA ILE A 51 3.51 -2.71 11.19
C ILE A 51 4.81 -2.55 11.97
N LYS A 52 4.83 -2.89 13.27
CA LYS A 52 6.00 -2.74 14.14
C LYS A 52 7.29 -3.35 13.56
N PRO A 53 7.29 -4.58 12.98
CA PRO A 53 8.50 -5.14 12.37
C PRO A 53 9.09 -4.26 11.26
N GLY A 54 8.25 -3.51 10.53
CA GLY A 54 8.72 -2.56 9.53
C GLY A 54 9.24 -1.26 10.16
N LEU A 55 8.57 -0.76 11.20
CA LEU A 55 9.00 0.45 11.93
C LEU A 55 10.36 0.25 12.62
N ASP A 56 10.59 -0.93 13.21
CA ASP A 56 11.84 -1.27 13.90
C ASP A 56 13.07 -1.21 12.98
N LEU A 57 12.89 -1.34 11.65
CA LEU A 57 13.95 -1.22 10.65
C LEU A 57 14.33 0.23 10.29
N LEU A 58 13.47 1.20 10.62
CA LEU A 58 13.64 2.60 10.21
C LEU A 58 14.60 3.39 11.13
N GLY A 59 14.91 2.87 12.32
CA GLY A 59 15.67 3.60 13.33
C GLY A 59 14.87 4.72 13.99
N PRO A 60 15.49 5.83 14.42
CA PRO A 60 14.78 6.94 15.05
C PRO A 60 13.78 7.62 14.10
N ILE A 61 12.49 7.57 14.44
CA ILE A 61 11.41 8.19 13.69
C ILE A 61 11.13 9.58 14.30
N VAL A 62 11.21 10.63 13.48
CA VAL A 62 10.94 12.02 13.93
C VAL A 62 9.46 12.23 14.22
N GLU A 63 8.60 11.77 13.32
CA GLU A 63 7.14 11.89 13.42
C GLU A 63 6.47 10.71 12.71
N LYS A 64 5.33 10.25 13.22
CA LYS A 64 4.59 9.11 12.68
C LYS A 64 3.13 9.49 12.42
N PHE A 65 2.67 9.30 11.18
CA PHE A 65 1.29 9.50 10.78
C PHE A 65 0.66 8.17 10.41
N ILE A 66 -0.50 7.84 10.99
CA ILE A 66 -1.17 6.56 10.79
C ILE A 66 -2.52 6.79 10.13
N SER A 67 -2.81 5.98 9.13
CA SER A 67 -4.06 6.00 8.39
C SER A 67 -4.51 4.56 8.14
N LEU A 68 -5.80 4.33 8.36
CA LEU A 68 -6.50 3.10 8.01
C LEU A 68 -7.47 3.44 6.89
N CYS A 69 -7.53 2.58 5.88
CA CYS A 69 -8.38 2.75 4.71
C CYS A 69 -9.07 1.43 4.40
N ASP A 70 -10.38 1.47 4.20
CA ASP A 70 -11.14 0.31 3.73
C ASP A 70 -10.87 0.05 2.24
N LEU A 71 -10.73 -1.23 1.88
CA LEU A 71 -10.53 -1.64 0.50
C LEU A 71 -11.86 -2.09 -0.10
N GLU A 72 -12.27 -1.41 -1.17
CA GLU A 72 -13.55 -1.62 -1.84
C GLU A 72 -13.32 -2.16 -3.25
N GLU A 73 -14.27 -2.96 -3.74
CA GLU A 73 -14.28 -3.43 -5.13
C GLU A 73 -15.70 -3.40 -5.72
N PRO A 74 -15.82 -3.22 -7.05
CA PRO A 74 -17.13 -3.23 -7.70
C PRO A 74 -17.83 -4.58 -7.56
N ILE A 75 -19.12 -4.55 -7.21
CA ILE A 75 -19.97 -5.74 -7.15
C ILE A 75 -20.24 -6.30 -8.57
N GLU A 76 -20.47 -5.41 -9.53
CA GLU A 76 -20.78 -5.75 -10.93
C GLU A 76 -19.71 -5.20 -11.87
N ASP A 77 -19.60 -5.82 -13.05
CA ASP A 77 -18.56 -5.47 -14.03
C ASP A 77 -18.85 -4.19 -14.82
N GLY A 78 -20.05 -3.62 -14.70
CA GLY A 78 -20.48 -2.42 -15.43
C GLY A 78 -21.03 -2.68 -16.82
N CYS A 79 -21.06 -3.94 -17.31
CA CYS A 79 -21.52 -4.23 -18.68
C CYS A 79 -23.04 -4.04 -18.84
N LYS A 80 -23.81 -4.26 -17.78
CA LYS A 80 -25.29 -4.17 -17.79
C LYS A 80 -25.82 -2.74 -17.70
N ASP A 81 -25.16 -1.91 -16.90
CA ASP A 81 -25.59 -0.56 -16.54
C ASP A 81 -24.66 0.54 -17.07
N GLN A 82 -23.54 0.17 -17.70
CA GLN A 82 -22.51 1.06 -18.24
C GLN A 82 -21.81 1.91 -17.17
N VAL A 83 -21.74 1.40 -15.93
CA VAL A 83 -21.06 2.04 -14.81
C VAL A 83 -19.82 1.24 -14.43
N PHE A 84 -18.64 1.74 -14.79
CA PHE A 84 -17.36 1.04 -14.59
C PHE A 84 -16.59 1.63 -13.41
N ILE A 85 -16.62 0.93 -12.27
CA ILE A 85 -15.96 1.37 -11.03
C ILE A 85 -14.61 0.65 -10.87
N SER A 86 -13.60 1.38 -10.38
CA SER A 86 -12.27 0.87 -10.06
C SER A 86 -12.20 0.25 -8.67
N ARG A 87 -11.18 -0.56 -8.43
CA ARG A 87 -10.85 -1.09 -7.11
C ARG A 87 -10.06 -0.07 -6.28
N SER A 88 -10.13 -0.17 -4.96
CA SER A 88 -9.22 0.56 -4.06
C SER A 88 -7.77 0.15 -4.29
N TYR A 89 -6.83 1.06 -4.01
CA TYR A 89 -5.40 0.76 -3.99
C TYR A 89 -5.10 -0.20 -2.84
N ASP A 90 -4.49 -1.34 -3.15
CA ASP A 90 -4.05 -2.30 -2.13
C ASP A 90 -2.80 -1.81 -1.37
N ALA A 91 -2.36 -2.62 -0.41
CA ALA A 91 -1.22 -2.29 0.44
C ALA A 91 0.15 -2.41 -0.26
N THR A 92 0.22 -2.86 -1.52
CA THR A 92 1.49 -3.08 -2.21
C THR A 92 2.16 -1.74 -2.57
N SER A 93 3.49 -1.71 -2.54
CA SER A 93 4.27 -0.49 -2.82
C SER A 93 4.55 -0.26 -4.32
N HIS A 94 3.91 -1.02 -5.20
CA HIS A 94 4.11 -0.97 -6.65
C HIS A 94 2.77 -1.03 -7.40
N PHE A 95 2.79 -0.67 -8.69
CA PHE A 95 1.56 -0.52 -9.47
C PHE A 95 1.06 -1.79 -10.19
N GLY A 96 1.55 -2.98 -9.85
CA GLY A 96 1.19 -4.22 -10.57
C GLY A 96 -0.33 -4.45 -10.63
N THR A 97 -0.99 -4.48 -9.49
CA THR A 97 -2.44 -4.70 -9.35
C THR A 97 -3.26 -3.55 -9.92
N VAL A 98 -2.80 -2.31 -9.74
CA VAL A 98 -3.40 -1.11 -10.33
C VAL A 98 -3.40 -1.17 -11.86
N CYS A 99 -2.28 -1.57 -12.47
CA CYS A 99 -2.21 -1.73 -13.92
C CYS A 99 -3.16 -2.81 -14.42
N ASP A 100 -3.37 -3.87 -13.65
CA ASP A 100 -4.32 -4.92 -14.02
C ASP A 100 -5.78 -4.47 -13.89
N ASP A 101 -6.11 -3.64 -12.89
CA ASP A 101 -7.43 -3.03 -12.78
C ASP A 101 -7.71 -2.05 -13.93
N VAL A 102 -6.73 -1.20 -14.29
CA VAL A 102 -6.85 -0.31 -15.46
C VAL A 102 -7.11 -1.09 -16.75
N LYS A 103 -6.37 -2.18 -17.00
CA LYS A 103 -6.61 -3.06 -18.16
C LYS A 103 -7.99 -3.71 -18.11
N SER A 104 -8.43 -4.12 -16.92
CA SER A 104 -9.74 -4.74 -16.70
C SER A 104 -10.87 -3.75 -17.03
N ILE A 105 -10.82 -2.54 -16.47
CA ILE A 105 -11.79 -1.47 -16.76
C ILE A 105 -11.82 -1.18 -18.26
N TYR A 106 -10.65 -0.98 -18.88
CA TYR A 106 -10.57 -0.68 -20.31
C TYR A 106 -11.28 -1.75 -21.17
N ARG A 107 -11.03 -3.04 -20.89
CA ARG A 107 -11.69 -4.16 -21.61
C ARG A 107 -13.20 -4.25 -21.37
N ARG A 108 -13.70 -3.75 -20.24
CA ARG A 108 -15.14 -3.74 -19.93
C ARG A 108 -15.84 -2.59 -20.65
N VAL A 109 -15.12 -1.48 -20.87
CA VAL A 109 -15.62 -0.28 -21.56
C VAL A 109 -15.64 -0.43 -23.08
N THR A 110 -14.62 -1.07 -23.67
CA THR A 110 -14.41 -1.16 -25.13
C THR A 110 -14.73 -2.53 -25.70
#